data_AF-A0A0C1JNL6-F1
#
_entry.id   AF-A0A0C1JNL6-F1
#
_cell.length_a   1.000
_cell.length_b   1.000
_cell.length_c   1.000
_cell.angle_alpha   90.00
_cell.angle_beta   90.00
_cell.angle_gamma   90.00
#
_symmetry.space_group_name_H-M   'P 1'
#
loop_
_entity.id
_entity.type
_entity.pdbx_description
1 polymer ?
#
loop_
_entity_poly.entity_id
_entity_poly.type
_entity_poly.pdbx_seq_one_letter_code
_entity_poly.pdbx_strand_id
1 'polypeptide(L)'
;MSIELTPVEKPRVYLAQIDALGIENDPKTIRDRMLERRAWLSTHLDPQDYADALLLAEAIDTKLVELGHGLNFAVSLRAVREAAETDLTECVWALELLGAHEVRPGVYGNTDSLPVVEIGSLEDWRLSGHQRVAEQLS
;
A
#
# COMPACT_ATOMS: atom_id res chain seq x y z
N MET A 1 -13.86 15.80 -13.05
CA MET A 1 -12.91 16.93 -13.05
C MET A 1 -11.98 16.69 -11.88
N SER A 2 -10.76 16.22 -12.12
CA SER A 2 -9.71 16.12 -11.09
C SER A 2 -8.97 17.45 -11.02
N ILE A 3 -8.69 17.93 -9.81
CA ILE A 3 -7.79 19.07 -9.61
C ILE A 3 -6.40 18.48 -9.44
N GLU A 4 -5.50 18.79 -10.37
CA GLU A 4 -4.11 18.34 -10.30
C GLU A 4 -3.33 19.32 -9.42
N LEU A 5 -2.66 18.80 -8.39
CA LEU A 5 -1.82 19.61 -7.52
C LEU A 5 -0.50 19.96 -8.22
N THR A 6 -0.12 21.22 -8.19
CA THR A 6 1.20 21.65 -8.66
C THR A 6 2.32 21.06 -7.81
N PRO A 7 3.57 21.00 -8.30
CA PRO A 7 4.72 20.52 -7.53
C PRO A 7 4.95 21.25 -6.20
N VAL A 8 4.46 22.48 -6.05
CA VAL A 8 4.55 23.25 -4.80
C VAL A 8 3.37 22.95 -3.86
N GLU A 9 2.22 22.57 -4.40
CA GLU A 9 1.04 22.22 -3.61
C GLU A 9 1.13 20.80 -3.04
N LYS A 10 1.71 19.83 -3.77
CA LYS A 10 1.86 18.44 -3.30
C LYS A 10 2.51 18.35 -1.91
N PRO A 11 3.68 18.98 -1.65
CA PRO A 11 4.30 18.93 -0.32
C PRO A 11 3.49 19.66 0.75
N ARG A 12 2.77 20.74 0.41
CA ARG A 12 1.96 21.52 1.37
C ARG A 12 0.74 20.73 1.84
N VAL A 13 0.04 20.08 0.90
CA VAL A 13 -1.11 19.23 1.21
C VAL A 13 -0.65 18.03 2.03
N TYR A 14 0.45 17.38 1.64
CA TYR A 14 1.05 16.30 2.41
C TYR A 14 1.35 16.72 3.85
N LEU A 15 2.09 17.81 4.08
CA LEU A 15 2.43 18.27 5.43
C LEU A 15 1.19 18.64 6.25
N ALA A 16 0.17 19.24 5.63
CA ALA A 16 -1.09 19.53 6.31
C ALA A 16 -1.84 18.25 6.73
N GLN A 17 -1.79 17.18 5.91
CA GLN A 17 -2.36 15.88 6.27
C GLN A 17 -1.59 15.23 7.43
N ILE A 18 -0.26 15.26 7.41
CA ILE A 18 0.59 14.71 8.49
C ILE A 18 0.31 15.41 9.82
N ASP A 19 0.23 16.75 9.81
CA ASP A 19 -0.10 17.56 10.99
C ASP A 19 -1.51 17.23 11.52
N ALA A 20 -2.50 17.15 10.61
CA ALA A 20 -3.87 16.79 10.97
C ALA A 20 -4.00 15.36 11.53
N LEU A 21 -3.14 14.44 11.09
CA LEU A 21 -3.09 13.06 11.58
C LEU A 21 -2.28 12.91 12.88
N GLY A 22 -1.58 13.97 13.30
CA GLY A 22 -0.73 13.98 14.50
C GLY A 22 0.47 13.04 14.39
N ILE A 23 0.97 12.81 13.17
CA ILE A 23 2.09 11.91 12.90
C ILE A 23 3.39 12.69 13.13
N GLU A 24 4.24 12.18 14.02
CA GLU A 24 5.58 12.75 14.24
C GLU A 24 6.49 12.54 13.01
N ASN A 25 7.56 13.34 12.89
CA ASN A 25 8.52 13.25 11.76
C ASN A 25 9.13 11.85 11.53
N ASP A 26 9.12 10.99 12.55
CA ASP A 26 9.56 9.60 12.46
C ASP A 26 8.40 8.67 12.87
N PRO A 27 7.78 7.93 11.93
CA PRO A 27 6.63 7.07 12.21
C PRO A 27 6.98 5.89 13.15
N LYS A 28 6.53 5.98 14.40
CA LYS A 28 6.85 5.01 15.46
C LYS A 28 6.05 3.71 15.37
N THR A 29 4.87 3.74 14.76
CA THR A 29 3.97 2.60 14.69
C THR A 29 3.68 2.18 13.25
N ILE A 30 3.22 0.94 13.05
CA ILE A 30 2.73 0.45 11.75
C ILE A 30 1.61 1.36 11.24
N ARG A 31 0.69 1.74 12.13
CA ARG A 31 -0.40 2.68 11.81
C ARG A 31 0.13 4.02 11.31
N ASP A 32 1.11 4.60 11.96
CA ASP A 32 1.67 5.89 11.55
C ASP A 32 2.35 5.79 10.19
N ARG A 33 3.07 4.69 9.93
CA ARG A 33 3.65 4.42 8.59
C ARG A 33 2.58 4.29 7.51
N MET A 34 1.52 3.53 7.78
CA MET A 34 0.39 3.38 6.85
C MET A 34 -0.24 4.74 6.52
N LEU A 35 -0.49 5.56 7.55
CA LEU A 35 -1.15 6.85 7.39
C LEU A 35 -0.25 7.87 6.70
N GLU A 36 1.04 7.91 7.03
CA GLU A 36 2.03 8.75 6.35
C GLU A 36 2.13 8.37 4.88
N ARG A 37 2.23 7.07 4.57
CA ARG A 37 2.29 6.59 3.18
C ARG A 37 1.02 6.85 2.40
N ARG A 38 -0.16 6.73 3.03
CA ARG A 38 -1.43 7.15 2.42
C ARG A 38 -1.43 8.64 2.09
N ALA A 39 -0.98 9.49 3.01
CA ALA A 39 -0.89 10.94 2.77
C ALA A 39 0.06 11.25 1.62
N TRP A 40 1.23 10.61 1.60
CA TRP A 40 2.21 10.80 0.53
C TRP A 40 1.69 10.34 -0.83
N LEU A 41 1.21 9.10 -0.94
CA LEU A 41 0.77 8.53 -2.22
C LEU A 41 -0.45 9.25 -2.79
N SER A 42 -1.44 9.61 -1.95
CA SER A 42 -2.63 10.33 -2.39
C SER A 42 -2.36 11.75 -2.91
N THR A 43 -1.20 12.33 -2.57
CA THR A 43 -0.81 13.67 -3.01
C THR A 43 0.20 13.64 -4.16
N HIS A 44 0.98 12.57 -4.29
CA HIS A 44 2.09 12.51 -5.24
C HIS A 44 1.80 11.68 -6.48
N LEU A 45 0.95 10.66 -6.39
CA LEU A 45 0.55 9.83 -7.51
C LEU A 45 -0.66 10.40 -8.25
N ASP A 46 -0.82 9.96 -9.50
CA ASP A 46 -2.06 10.15 -10.23
C ASP A 46 -3.20 9.35 -9.56
N PRO A 47 -4.46 9.83 -9.62
CA PRO A 47 -5.57 9.18 -8.92
C PRO A 47 -5.77 7.70 -9.29
N GLN A 48 -5.45 7.32 -10.52
CA GLN A 48 -5.57 5.94 -10.98
C GLN A 48 -4.49 5.05 -10.35
N ASP A 49 -3.22 5.46 -10.40
CA ASP A 49 -2.11 4.72 -9.78
C ASP A 49 -2.31 4.56 -8.27
N TYR A 50 -2.83 5.61 -7.61
CA TYR A 50 -3.18 5.53 -6.19
C TYR A 50 -4.32 4.53 -5.92
N ALA A 51 -5.35 4.52 -6.77
CA ALA A 51 -6.45 3.56 -6.65
C ALA A 51 -5.95 2.12 -6.87
N ASP A 52 -5.11 1.90 -7.87
CA ASP A 52 -4.52 0.58 -8.15
C ASP A 52 -3.63 0.10 -6.99
N ALA A 53 -2.81 0.98 -6.43
CA ALA A 53 -2.01 0.65 -5.23
C ALA A 53 -2.90 0.27 -4.03
N LEU A 54 -4.03 0.94 -3.82
CA LEU A 54 -4.99 0.61 -2.76
C LEU A 54 -5.65 -0.76 -2.97
N LEU A 55 -6.05 -1.06 -4.20
CA LEU A 55 -6.67 -2.34 -4.55
C LEU A 55 -5.69 -3.50 -4.36
N LEU A 56 -4.44 -3.33 -4.79
CA LEU A 56 -3.40 -4.32 -4.58
C LEU A 56 -3.08 -4.51 -3.09
N ALA A 57 -3.03 -3.42 -2.31
CA ALA A 57 -2.82 -3.50 -0.86
C ALA A 57 -3.94 -4.30 -0.18
N GLU A 58 -5.19 -4.09 -0.57
CA GLU A 58 -6.34 -4.84 -0.05
C GLU A 58 -6.28 -6.33 -0.43
N ALA A 59 -5.88 -6.66 -1.66
CA ALA A 59 -5.71 -8.04 -2.09
C ALA A 59 -4.60 -8.76 -1.31
N ILE A 60 -3.46 -8.07 -1.08
CA ILE A 60 -2.37 -8.58 -0.25
C ILE A 60 -2.83 -8.81 1.18
N ASP A 61 -3.51 -7.84 1.80
CA ASP A 61 -3.99 -7.95 3.19
C ASP A 61 -4.99 -9.11 3.35
N THR A 62 -5.97 -9.19 2.44
CA THR A 62 -6.95 -10.29 2.39
C THR A 62 -6.22 -11.63 2.33
N LYS A 63 -5.21 -11.74 1.45
CA LYS A 63 -4.46 -12.98 1.28
C LYS A 63 -3.64 -13.34 2.52
N LEU A 64 -3.01 -12.35 3.14
CA LEU A 64 -2.26 -12.55 4.39
C LEU A 64 -3.18 -12.98 5.53
N VAL A 65 -4.40 -12.43 5.62
CA VAL A 65 -5.41 -12.85 6.60
C VAL A 65 -5.84 -14.30 6.37
N GLU A 66 -6.12 -14.69 5.12
CA GLU A 66 -6.44 -16.09 4.77
C GLU A 66 -5.34 -17.08 5.20
N LEU A 67 -4.08 -16.67 5.07
CA LEU A 67 -2.91 -17.46 5.46
C LEU A 67 -2.61 -17.40 6.97
N GLY A 68 -3.36 -16.61 7.75
CA GLY A 68 -3.17 -16.45 9.20
C GLY A 68 -2.04 -15.49 9.59
N HIS A 69 -1.58 -14.64 8.67
CA HIS A 69 -0.45 -13.72 8.85
C HIS A 69 -0.81 -12.25 9.04
N GLY A 70 -2.06 -11.82 8.80
CA GLY A 70 -2.61 -10.49 9.11
C GLY A 70 -1.60 -9.34 9.25
N LEU A 71 -1.55 -8.70 10.42
CA LEU A 71 -0.67 -7.55 10.70
C LEU A 71 0.82 -7.90 10.92
N ASN A 72 1.19 -9.18 10.98
CA ASN A 72 2.55 -9.62 11.30
C ASN A 72 3.08 -10.50 10.17
N PHE A 73 3.54 -9.85 9.10
CA PHE A 73 4.06 -10.53 7.92
C PHE A 73 5.44 -10.01 7.50
N ALA A 74 6.13 -10.85 6.73
CA ALA A 74 7.16 -10.43 5.80
C ALA A 74 6.91 -11.15 4.47
N VAL A 75 7.04 -10.46 3.34
CA VAL A 75 6.83 -11.02 2.00
C VAL A 75 7.96 -10.60 1.07
N SER A 76 8.27 -11.46 0.10
CA SER A 76 9.22 -11.14 -0.98
C SER A 76 8.54 -10.22 -1.99
N LEU A 77 9.15 -9.07 -2.28
CA LEU A 77 8.67 -8.14 -3.31
C LEU A 77 8.54 -8.84 -4.67
N ARG A 78 9.50 -9.72 -4.99
CA ARG A 78 9.47 -10.52 -6.21
C ARG A 78 8.27 -11.46 -6.25
N ALA A 79 7.95 -12.11 -5.13
CA ALA A 79 6.81 -13.02 -5.05
C ALA A 79 5.49 -12.26 -5.20
N VAL A 80 5.35 -11.09 -4.58
CA VAL A 80 4.17 -10.22 -4.75
C VAL A 80 4.00 -9.80 -6.21
N ARG A 81 5.09 -9.39 -6.86
CA ARG A 81 5.09 -9.02 -8.28
C ARG A 81 4.67 -10.19 -9.18
N GLU A 82 5.20 -11.39 -8.93
CA GLU A 82 4.83 -12.60 -9.67
C GLU A 82 3.36 -12.98 -9.43
N ALA A 83 2.88 -12.85 -8.18
CA ALA A 83 1.51 -13.15 -7.79
C ALA A 83 0.46 -12.20 -8.36
N ALA A 84 0.80 -10.91 -8.47
CA ALA A 84 -0.09 -9.85 -8.92
C ALA A 84 0.04 -9.54 -10.42
N GLU A 85 1.00 -10.16 -11.11
CA GLU A 85 1.35 -9.91 -12.51
C GLU A 85 1.47 -8.43 -12.86
N THR A 86 2.13 -7.67 -11.98
CA THR A 86 2.32 -6.22 -12.14
C THR A 86 3.78 -5.80 -12.04
N ASP A 87 4.07 -4.51 -12.04
CA ASP A 87 5.43 -3.99 -11.87
C ASP A 87 5.83 -3.83 -10.40
N LEU A 88 7.13 -3.69 -10.16
CA LEU A 88 7.69 -3.63 -8.80
C LEU A 88 7.25 -2.37 -8.05
N THR A 89 6.98 -1.27 -8.76
CA THR A 89 6.63 0.03 -8.17
C THR A 89 5.24 -0.03 -7.53
N GLU A 90 4.25 -0.55 -8.24
CA GLU A 90 2.90 -0.80 -7.70
C GLU A 90 2.97 -1.71 -6.46
N CYS A 91 3.81 -2.75 -6.51
CA CYS A 91 3.99 -3.66 -5.38
C CYS A 91 4.58 -2.94 -4.16
N VAL A 92 5.57 -2.06 -4.35
CA VAL A 92 6.15 -1.27 -3.26
C VAL A 92 5.09 -0.36 -2.65
N TRP A 93 4.35 0.39 -3.47
CA TRP A 93 3.29 1.28 -2.97
C TRP A 93 2.24 0.50 -2.18
N ALA A 94 1.79 -0.65 -2.68
CA ALA A 94 0.82 -1.48 -2.00
C ALA A 94 1.32 -1.99 -0.64
N LEU A 95 2.58 -2.43 -0.56
CA LEU A 95 3.19 -2.90 0.69
C LEU A 95 3.39 -1.75 1.69
N GLU A 96 3.80 -0.58 1.21
CA GLU A 96 3.92 0.63 2.03
C GLU A 96 2.56 1.11 2.58
N LEU A 97 1.47 0.95 1.81
CA LEU A 97 0.11 1.22 2.27
C LEU A 97 -0.35 0.30 3.41
N LEU A 98 0.28 -0.87 3.55
CA LEU A 98 0.12 -1.78 4.69
C LEU A 98 1.09 -1.48 5.85
N GLY A 99 1.90 -0.43 5.73
CA GLY A 99 2.86 -0.01 6.75
C GLY A 99 4.14 -0.85 6.78
N ALA A 100 4.30 -1.73 5.78
CA ALA A 100 5.52 -2.49 5.58
C ALA A 100 6.61 -1.60 4.98
N HIS A 101 7.86 -1.94 5.28
CA HIS A 101 9.04 -1.34 4.69
C HIS A 101 10.04 -2.45 4.37
N GLU A 102 11.04 -2.13 3.56
CA GLU A 102 12.10 -3.08 3.25
C GLU A 102 12.92 -3.37 4.52
N VAL A 103 12.78 -4.59 5.05
CA VAL A 103 13.48 -5.04 6.27
C VAL A 103 14.74 -5.84 5.93
N ARG A 104 14.76 -6.46 4.74
CA ARG A 104 15.91 -7.19 4.16
C ARG A 104 15.86 -6.97 2.64
N PRO A 105 16.97 -7.15 1.90
CA PRO A 105 16.99 -6.94 0.45
C PRO A 105 15.85 -7.70 -0.27
N GLY A 106 14.93 -6.96 -0.87
CA GLY A 106 13.77 -7.48 -1.58
C GLY A 106 12.65 -8.06 -0.71
N VAL A 107 12.70 -7.87 0.62
CA VAL A 107 11.70 -8.38 1.57
C VAL A 107 11.08 -7.23 2.35
N TYR A 108 9.77 -7.13 2.27
CA TYR A 108 8.98 -6.10 2.93
C TYR A 108 8.22 -6.70 4.10
N GLY A 109 8.25 -6.02 5.25
CA GLY A 109 7.52 -6.44 6.44
C GLY A 109 7.51 -5.38 7.52
N ASN A 110 7.00 -5.76 8.69
CA ASN A 110 6.92 -4.87 9.85
C ASN A 110 8.13 -4.97 10.79
N THR A 111 8.90 -6.06 10.67
CA THR A 111 10.14 -6.33 11.41
C THR A 111 11.00 -7.33 10.63
N ASP A 112 12.31 -7.33 10.86
CA ASP A 112 13.28 -8.23 10.21
C ASP A 112 13.20 -9.69 10.70
N SER A 113 12.57 -9.89 11.86
CA SER A 113 12.50 -11.18 12.56
C SER A 113 11.40 -12.12 12.05
N LEU A 114 10.54 -11.69 11.12
CA LEU A 114 9.42 -12.50 10.65
C LEU A 114 9.84 -13.49 9.56
N PRO A 115 9.27 -14.71 9.54
CA PRO A 115 9.43 -15.62 8.42
C PRO A 115 8.80 -15.01 7.16
N VAL A 116 9.41 -15.28 6.01
CA VAL A 116 8.88 -14.82 4.72
C VAL A 116 7.71 -15.71 4.33
N VAL A 117 6.54 -15.10 4.15
CA VAL A 117 5.29 -15.74 3.76
C VAL A 117 5.25 -15.89 2.24
N GLU A 118 4.86 -17.06 1.77
CA GLU A 118 4.55 -17.30 0.36
C GLU A 118 3.11 -16.86 0.08
N ILE A 119 2.95 -15.74 -0.62
CA ILE A 119 1.64 -15.10 -0.81
C ILE A 119 0.70 -15.89 -1.74
N GLY A 120 1.25 -16.75 -2.61
CA GLY A 120 0.47 -17.48 -3.62
C GLY A 120 0.00 -16.56 -4.74
N SER A 121 -1.14 -16.87 -5.37
CA SER A 121 -1.74 -16.03 -6.41
C SER A 121 -2.56 -14.88 -5.82
N LEU A 122 -2.49 -13.70 -6.45
CA LEU A 122 -3.32 -12.52 -6.18
C LEU A 122 -4.25 -12.23 -7.38
N GLU A 123 -4.61 -13.28 -8.13
CA GLU A 123 -5.44 -13.21 -9.34
C GLU A 123 -6.65 -12.27 -9.19
N ASP A 124 -6.92 -11.53 -10.27
CA ASP A 124 -8.08 -10.66 -10.43
C ASP A 124 -8.20 -9.50 -9.44
N TRP A 125 -7.11 -9.12 -8.74
CA TRP A 125 -7.12 -7.98 -7.82
C TRP A 125 -7.64 -6.68 -8.49
N ARG A 126 -7.28 -6.44 -9.76
CA ARG A 126 -7.80 -5.33 -10.58
C ARG A 126 -9.29 -5.45 -10.89
N LEU A 127 -9.81 -6.66 -11.16
CA LEU A 127 -11.23 -6.88 -11.48
C LEU A 127 -12.11 -6.77 -10.23
N SER A 128 -11.62 -7.28 -9.10
CA SER A 128 -12.35 -7.28 -7.83
C SER A 128 -12.59 -5.86 -7.28
N GLY A 129 -11.71 -4.91 -7.60
CA GLY A 129 -11.86 -3.50 -7.21
C GLY A 129 -12.88 -2.75 -8.07
N HIS A 130 -12.80 -2.89 -9.40
CA HIS A 130 -13.72 -2.21 -10.31
C HIS A 130 -15.16 -2.75 -10.23
N GLN A 131 -15.36 -4.05 -10.00
CA GLN A 131 -16.69 -4.62 -9.75
C GLN A 131 -17.30 -4.12 -8.42
N ARG A 132 -16.51 -4.08 -7.34
CA ARG A 132 -17.00 -3.60 -6.03
C ARG A 132 -17.34 -2.11 -6.02
N VAL A 133 -16.57 -1.27 -6.72
CA VAL A 133 -16.90 0.15 -6.89
C VAL A 133 -18.18 0.33 -7.71
N ALA A 134 -18.40 -0.51 -8.74
CA ALA A 134 -19.63 -0.49 -9.53
C ALA A 134 -20.86 -0.93 -8.72
N GLU A 135 -20.73 -1.94 -7.86
CA GLU A 135 -21.80 -2.43 -6.97
C GLU A 135 -22.14 -1.45 -5.83
N GLN A 136 -21.17 -0.67 -5.35
CA GLN A 136 -21.42 0.37 -4.33
C GLN A 136 -22.12 1.63 -4.87
N LEU A 137 -22.14 1.80 -6.20
CA LEU A 137 -22.75 2.95 -6.88
C LEU A 137 -24.10 2.62 -7.56
N SER A 138 -24.58 1.38 -7.45
CA SER A 138 -25.88 0.90 -7.94
C SER A 138 -26.90 0.74 -6.82
#